data_AF-A0A2A7ACQ7-F1
#
_entry.id   AF-A0A2A7ACQ7-F1
#
_cell.length_a   1.000
_cell.length_b   1.000
_cell.length_c   1.000
_cell.angle_alpha   90.00
_cell.angle_beta   90.00
_cell.angle_gamma   90.00
#
_symmetry.space_group_name_H-M   'P 1'
#
loop_
_entity.id
_entity.type
_entity.pdbx_description
1 polymer ?
#
loop_
_entity_poly.entity_id
_entity_poly.type
_entity_poly.pdbx_seq_one_letter_code
_entity_poly.pdbx_strand_id
1 'polypeptide(L)' 'MTITIRVTELELDLLKKKKEQTGKNTTEILKSAIYFTGVDETFVDNLISTIGAHASNNDIEGIKEEVQKYVAYRTRQK' A
#
# COMPACT_ATOMS: atom_id res chain seq x y z
N MET A 1 5.60 9.77 11.87
CA MET A 1 4.17 9.51 11.65
C MET A 1 3.90 8.05 12.02
N THR A 2 2.94 7.80 12.91
CA THR A 2 2.60 6.45 13.38
C THR A 2 1.23 6.09 12.84
N ILE A 3 1.11 4.92 12.22
CA ILE A 3 -0.15 4.41 11.67
C ILE A 3 -0.52 3.16 12.44
N THR A 4 -1.72 3.15 13.02
CA THR A 4 -2.26 1.99 13.73
C THR A 4 -3.10 1.17 12.76
N ILE A 5 -2.75 -0.11 12.59
CA ILE A 5 -3.46 -1.04 11.70
C ILE A 5 -4.14 -2.09 12.57
N ARG A 6 -5.44 -2.31 12.36
CA ARG A 6 -6.17 -3.42 12.97
C ARG A 6 -6.02 -4.66 12.09
N VAL A 7 -5.70 -5.79 12.70
CA VAL A 7 -5.59 -7.08 12.04
C VAL A 7 -6.46 -8.10 12.78
N THR A 8 -6.95 -9.08 12.03
CA THR A 8 -7.64 -10.26 12.55
C THR A 8 -6.64 -11.24 13.17
N GLU A 9 -7.13 -12.21 13.95
CA GLU A 9 -6.28 -13.25 14.56
C GLU A 9 -5.55 -14.10 13.50
N LEU A 10 -6.22 -14.41 12.38
CA LEU A 10 -5.63 -15.14 11.26
C LEU A 10 -4.45 -14.36 10.64
N GLU A 11 -4.64 -13.06 10.40
CA GLU A 11 -3.60 -12.19 9.86
C GLU A 11 -2.41 -12.05 10.82
N LEU A 12 -2.69 -12.02 12.13
CA LEU A 12 -1.64 -12.01 13.15
C LEU A 12 -0.80 -13.29 13.12
N ASP A 13 -1.42 -14.46 12.97
CA ASP A 13 -0.69 -15.73 12.88
C ASP A 13 0.11 -15.87 11.59
N LEU A 14 -0.40 -15.34 10.47
CA LEU A 14 0.36 -15.24 9.23
C LEU A 14 1.58 -14.32 9.37
N LEU A 15 1.45 -13.20 10.08
CA LEU A 15 2.56 -12.29 10.37
C LEU A 15 3.64 -12.95 11.23
N LYS A 16 3.24 -13.70 12.27
CA LYS A 16 4.19 -14.47 13.11
C LYS A 16 4.95 -15.49 12.28
N LYS A 17 4.26 -16.29 11.46
CA LYS A 17 4.87 -17.28 10.58
C LYS A 17 5.87 -16.65 9.62
N LYS A 18 5.53 -15.51 9.00
CA LYS A 18 6.46 -14.78 8.12
C LYS A 18 7.66 -14.21 8.85
N LYS A 19 7.50 -13.76 10.10
CA LYS A 19 8.61 -13.32 10.94
C LYS A 19 9.60 -14.44 11.20
N GLU A 20 9.11 -15.64 11.52
CA GLU A 20 9.96 -16.83 11.70
C GLU A 20 10.67 -17.23 10.40
N GLN A 21 9.96 -17.20 9.27
CA GLN A 21 10.52 -17.58 7.97
C GLN A 21 11.58 -16.62 7.44
N THR A 22 11.42 -15.32 7.69
CA THR A 22 12.27 -14.28 7.07
C THR A 22 13.27 -13.67 8.03
N GLY A 23 13.10 -13.86 9.35
CA GLY A 23 13.88 -13.19 10.39
C GLY A 23 13.62 -11.69 10.51
N LYS A 24 12.72 -11.11 9.71
CA LYS A 24 12.44 -9.67 9.66
C LYS A 24 11.38 -9.26 10.67
N ASN A 25 11.41 -8.00 11.11
CA ASN A 25 10.38 -7.50 12.03
C ASN A 25 9.05 -7.19 11.31
N THR A 26 7.96 -7.06 12.07
CA THR A 26 6.61 -6.84 11.52
C THR A 26 6.53 -5.59 10.63
N THR A 27 7.22 -4.51 10.99
CA THR A 27 7.22 -3.28 10.19
C THR A 27 7.92 -3.49 8.85
N GLU A 28 9.05 -4.19 8.81
CA GLU A 28 9.75 -4.54 7.58
C GLU A 28 8.93 -5.49 6.70
N ILE A 29 8.23 -6.44 7.32
CA ILE A 29 7.31 -7.36 6.61
C ILE A 29 6.14 -6.58 6.02
N LEU A 30 5.53 -5.65 6.76
CA LEU A 30 4.41 -4.84 6.29
C LEU A 30 4.83 -3.84 5.22
N LYS A 31 5.97 -3.16 5.40
CA LYS A 31 6.57 -2.32 4.35
C LYS A 31 6.82 -3.15 3.10
N SER A 32 7.52 -4.27 3.24
CA SER A 32 7.78 -5.17 2.13
C SER A 32 6.48 -5.65 1.50
N ALA A 33 5.43 -5.99 2.24
CA ALA A 33 4.16 -6.43 1.67
C ALA A 33 3.44 -5.32 0.89
N ILE A 34 3.54 -4.07 1.34
CA ILE A 34 3.05 -2.89 0.60
C ILE A 34 3.86 -2.72 -0.70
N TYR A 35 5.19 -2.81 -0.63
CA TYR A 35 6.10 -2.71 -1.78
C TYR A 35 6.05 -3.94 -2.74
N PHE A 36 5.85 -5.16 -2.24
CA PHE A 36 5.86 -6.44 -2.99
C PHE A 36 4.54 -6.78 -3.67
N THR A 37 3.59 -5.84 -3.71
CA THR A 37 2.46 -6.00 -4.63
C THR A 37 2.91 -5.95 -6.10
N GLY A 38 4.18 -5.64 -6.41
CA GLY A 38 4.73 -5.66 -7.78
C GLY A 38 4.55 -4.33 -8.49
N VAL A 39 4.55 -3.24 -7.72
CA VAL A 39 4.31 -1.89 -8.20
C VAL A 39 5.60 -1.10 -7.99
N ASP A 40 6.04 -0.39 -9.03
CA ASP A 40 7.23 0.45 -8.99
C ASP A 40 7.13 1.47 -7.83
N GLU A 41 8.17 1.57 -7.00
CA GLU A 41 8.20 2.44 -5.82
C GLU A 41 8.02 3.91 -6.20
N THR A 42 8.62 4.35 -7.31
CA THR A 42 8.44 5.70 -7.86
C THR A 42 6.99 5.94 -8.27
N PHE A 43 6.34 4.93 -8.84
CA PHE A 43 4.93 5.01 -9.21
C PHE A 43 4.01 5.10 -7.98
N VAL A 44 4.31 4.37 -6.90
CA VAL A 44 3.57 4.49 -5.64
C VAL A 44 3.77 5.87 -5.01
N ASP A 45 5.00 6.39 -4.97
CA ASP A 45 5.30 7.72 -4.45
C ASP A 45 4.61 8.82 -5.27
N ASN A 46 4.62 8.70 -6.60
CA ASN A 46 3.92 9.62 -7.49
C ASN A 46 2.40 9.57 -7.29
N LEU A 47 1.81 8.38 -7.13
CA LEU A 47 0.39 8.21 -6.86
C LEU A 47 0.00 8.87 -5.53
N ILE A 48 0.78 8.65 -4.47
CA ILE A 48 0.55 9.26 -3.15
C ILE A 48 0.68 10.79 -3.22
N SER A 49 1.71 11.29 -3.92
CA SER A 49 1.92 12.73 -4.10
C SER A 49 0.76 13.39 -4.85
N THR A 50 0.26 12.76 -5.90
CA THR A 50 -0.83 13.29 -6.73
C THR A 50 -2.16 13.29 -5.98
N ILE A 51 -2.48 12.19 -5.27
CA ILE A 51 -3.65 12.13 -4.39
C ILE A 51 -3.58 13.20 -3.30
N GLY A 52 -2.40 13.42 -2.69
CA GLY A 52 -2.19 14.46 -1.68
C GLY A 52 -2.42 15.89 -2.21
N ALA A 53 -2.04 16.16 -3.45
CA ALA A 53 -2.28 17.45 -4.10
C ALA A 53 -3.77 17.68 -4.37
N HIS A 54 -4.49 16.69 -4.92
CA HIS A 54 -5.94 16.79 -5.13
C HIS A 54 -6.70 16.94 -3.81
N ALA A 55 -6.31 16.20 -2.77
CA ALA A 55 -6.92 16.32 -1.44
C ALA A 55 -6.74 17.72 -0.83
N SER A 56 -5.56 18.32 -1.02
CA SER A 56 -5.28 19.68 -0.54
C SER A 56 -6.13 20.74 -1.25
N ASN A 57 -6.58 20.44 -2.48
CA ASN A 57 -7.46 21.30 -3.28
C ASN A 57 -8.96 20.94 -3.12
N ASN A 58 -9.31 20.01 -2.21
CA ASN A 58 -10.66 19.42 -2.09
C ASN A 58 -11.21 18.85 -3.42
N ASP A 59 -10.32 18.43 -4.31
CA ASP A 59 -10.66 17.87 -5.61
C ASP A 59 -10.92 16.37 -5.49
N ILE A 60 -12.14 16.05 -5.06
CA ILE A 60 -12.60 14.67 -4.87
C ILE A 60 -12.61 13.88 -6.19
N GLU A 61 -12.86 14.56 -7.31
CA GLU A 61 -12.97 13.89 -8.60
C GLU A 61 -11.59 13.50 -9.13
N GLY A 62 -10.59 14.38 -9.00
CA GLY A 62 -9.19 14.05 -9.30
C GLY A 62 -8.66 12.87 -8.48
N ILE A 63 -9.05 12.75 -7.20
CA ILE A 63 -8.70 11.59 -6.37
C ILE A 63 -9.31 10.30 -6.93
N LYS A 64 -10.59 10.32 -7.31
CA LYS A 64 -11.25 9.14 -7.88
C LYS A 64 -10.60 8.70 -9.19
N GLU A 65 -10.24 9.65 -10.05
CA GLU A 65 -9.57 9.36 -11.33
C GLU A 65 -8.21 8.69 -11.12
N GLU A 66 -7.38 9.19 -10.19
CA GLU A 66 -6.07 8.59 -9.92
C GLU A 66 -6.17 7.18 -9.29
N VAL A 67 -7.14 6.98 -8.40
CA VAL A 67 -7.42 5.64 -7.84
C VAL A 67 -7.89 4.68 -8.95
N GLN A 68 -8.74 5.12 -9.87
CA GLN A 68 -9.18 4.30 -11.00
C GLN A 68 -8.03 3.92 -11.95
N LYS A 69 -7.10 4.85 -12.23
CA LYS A 69 -5.90 4.57 -13.03
C LYS A 69 -5.01 3.51 -12.37
N TYR A 70 -4.82 3.60 -11.06
CA TYR A 70 -4.09 2.59 -10.29
C TYR A 70 -4.76 1.21 -10.39
N VAL A 71 -6.08 1.14 -10.17
CA VAL A 71 -6.86 -0.11 -10.28
C VAL A 71 -6.75 -0.71 -11.69
N ALA A 72 -6.84 0.12 -12.73
CA ALA A 72 -6.70 -0.33 -14.12
C ALA A 72 -5.29 -0.87 -14.42
N TYR A 73 -4.24 -0.19 -13.95
CA TYR A 73 -2.85 -0.65 -14.07
C TYR A 73 -2.65 -2.03 -13.44
N ARG A 74 -3.16 -2.23 -12.21
CA ARG A 74 -3.07 -3.51 -11.49
C ARG A 74 -3.85 -4.64 -12.15
N THR A 75 -4.94 -4.31 -12.83
CA THR A 75 -5.79 -5.31 -13.49
C THR A 75 -5.19 -5.76 -14.83
N ARG A 76 -4.36 -4.93 -15.47
CA ARG A 76 -3.65 -5.27 -16.73
C ARG A 76 -2.37 -6.10 -16.54
N GLN A 77 -1.83 -6.15 -15.33
CA GLN A 77 -0.61 -6.91 -14.99
C GLN A 77 -0.89 -8.30 -14.40
N LYS A 78 -2.17 -8.71 -14.33
CA LYS A 78 -2.59 -10.08 -13.99
C LYS A 78 -2.93 -10.85 -15.25
#